data_AF-A0A7D6Z219-F1
#
_entry.id   AF-A0A7D6Z219-F1
#
_cell.length_a   1.000
_cell.length_b   1.000
_cell.length_c   1.000
_cell.angle_alpha   90.00
_cell.angle_beta   90.00
_cell.angle_gamma   90.00
#
_symmetry.space_group_name_H-M   'P 1'
#
loop_
_entity.id
_entity.type
_entity.pdbx_description
1 polymer ?
#
loop_
_entity_poly.entity_id
_entity_poly.type
_entity_poly.pdbx_seq_one_letter_code
_entity_poly.pdbx_strand_id
1 'polypeptide(L)'
;MNREWLEKDFYKELGISSSATQDEVKKAYRKLARDLHPDKNPGDTKAEERFKAVSEAHSVLSDPEKRKEYDEARRLFASGGFGRGGFSPGGGYGQTGGFTQDFNLGDIFGGGTANAADGGLGDLLGGLFNRGGARASSRPRRGSDVETETTLGFREAAQGVTVPLRMTSPAACTTCHGSGAKPGTSPRVCPHCNGSGVVSRNQGAFGFSEPCDDCRGTGSIIDDPCPDCRGSGIQNRTRTITVRIPPGVRDGQRIRLAGQGEAGLRGAPPGDLYVTVHVSQDKVFGRNGDDLTLVLPVSYSELVLGTTVSVPTLDGRVGVKVPPGTADGRTLRVRGRGVAKRDGGAGDLLVTVKVAVPQKLDDNASEALRRYAEAEKTSGFDPRAGWAGA
;
A
#
# COMPACT_ATOMS: atom_id res chain seq x y z
N MET A 1 2.26 -4.74 36.26
CA MET A 1 3.61 -5.34 36.08
C MET A 1 3.41 -6.75 35.57
N ASN A 2 3.93 -7.07 34.39
CA ASN A 2 3.81 -8.41 33.82
C ASN A 2 4.66 -9.37 34.65
N ARG A 3 4.02 -10.38 35.26
CA ARG A 3 4.66 -11.38 36.14
C ARG A 3 5.82 -12.11 35.43
N GLU A 4 5.72 -12.25 34.11
CA GLU A 4 6.72 -12.87 33.24
C GLU A 4 8.07 -12.12 33.19
N TRP A 5 8.08 -10.80 33.43
CA TRP A 5 9.31 -9.99 33.45
C TRP A 5 10.17 -10.23 34.69
N LEU A 6 9.60 -10.81 35.75
CA LEU A 6 10.30 -11.06 37.02
C LEU A 6 11.03 -12.41 37.02
N GLU A 7 10.58 -13.36 36.20
CA GLU A 7 11.08 -14.74 36.21
C GLU A 7 12.08 -15.03 35.08
N LYS A 8 12.04 -14.30 33.96
CA LYS A 8 12.91 -14.50 32.80
C LYS A 8 14.05 -13.48 32.74
N ASP A 9 15.25 -13.93 32.34
CA ASP A 9 16.40 -13.06 32.08
C ASP A 9 16.55 -12.78 30.58
N PHE A 10 15.91 -11.72 30.10
CA PHE A 10 15.91 -11.34 28.68
C PHE A 10 17.31 -11.05 28.10
N TYR A 11 18.29 -10.68 28.95
CA TYR A 11 19.67 -10.53 28.49
C TYR A 11 20.32 -11.88 28.19
N LYS A 12 20.04 -12.90 29.01
CA LYS A 12 20.50 -14.28 28.76
C LYS A 12 19.82 -14.91 27.55
N GLU A 13 18.54 -14.64 27.33
CA GLU A 13 17.81 -15.14 26.14
C GLU A 13 18.42 -14.60 24.83
N LEU A 14 18.86 -13.35 24.82
CA LEU A 14 19.58 -12.75 23.69
C LEU A 14 21.08 -13.08 23.67
N GLY A 15 21.62 -13.72 24.71
CA GLY A 15 23.04 -14.05 24.83
C GLY A 15 23.94 -12.82 24.94
N ILE A 16 23.47 -11.74 25.56
CA ILE A 16 24.17 -10.46 25.70
C ILE A 16 24.32 -10.06 27.18
N SER A 17 25.24 -9.13 27.45
CA SER A 17 25.40 -8.54 28.79
C SER A 17 24.25 -7.60 29.14
N SER A 18 23.92 -7.45 30.42
CA SER A 18 22.98 -6.42 30.91
C SER A 18 23.48 -4.99 30.65
N SER A 19 24.80 -4.82 30.43
CA SER A 19 25.41 -3.55 30.04
C SER A 19 25.37 -3.28 28.53
N ALA A 20 24.76 -4.15 27.72
CA ALA A 20 24.75 -4.03 26.27
C ALA A 20 24.02 -2.76 25.80
N THR A 21 24.55 -2.11 24.77
CA THR A 21 23.94 -0.96 24.11
C THR A 21 22.69 -1.36 23.32
N GLN A 22 21.83 -0.39 22.97
CA GLN A 22 20.62 -0.66 22.16
C GLN A 22 20.94 -1.26 20.78
N ASP A 23 22.09 -0.88 20.20
CA ASP A 23 22.54 -1.43 18.92
C ASP A 23 23.00 -2.89 19.04
N GLU A 24 23.62 -3.25 20.17
CA GLU A 24 24.00 -4.64 20.47
C GLU A 24 22.77 -5.53 20.67
N VAL A 25 21.72 -5.02 21.35
CA VAL A 25 20.43 -5.72 21.49
C VAL A 25 19.81 -6.01 20.12
N LYS A 26 19.72 -4.99 19.25
CA LYS A 26 19.17 -5.14 17.89
C LYS A 26 20.02 -6.09 17.04
N LYS A 27 21.34 -6.03 17.15
CA LYS A 27 22.26 -6.89 16.40
C LYS A 27 22.17 -8.36 16.83
N ALA A 28 22.09 -8.61 18.13
CA ALA A 28 21.91 -9.96 18.69
C ALA A 28 20.57 -10.57 18.25
N TYR A 29 19.48 -9.80 18.35
CA TYR A 29 18.16 -10.24 17.88
C TYR A 29 18.16 -10.58 16.38
N ARG A 30 18.69 -9.70 15.52
CA ARG A 30 18.73 -9.97 14.06
C ARG A 30 19.51 -11.23 13.70
N LYS A 31 20.57 -11.55 14.45
CA LYS A 31 21.34 -12.78 14.26
C LYS A 31 20.51 -14.00 14.65
N LEU A 32 19.97 -14.01 15.87
CA LEU A 32 19.17 -15.11 16.40
C LEU A 32 17.86 -15.32 15.62
N ALA A 33 17.17 -14.25 15.21
CA ALA A 33 15.95 -14.33 14.43
C ALA A 33 16.17 -14.94 13.04
N ARG A 34 17.34 -14.73 12.43
CA ARG A 34 17.72 -15.37 11.16
C ARG A 34 18.08 -16.84 11.35
N ASP A 35 18.75 -17.17 12.44
CA ASP A 35 19.20 -18.53 12.72
C ASP A 35 18.06 -19.44 13.20
N LEU A 36 17.07 -18.87 13.89
CA LEU A 36 15.91 -19.57 14.46
C LEU A 36 14.63 -19.37 13.63
N HIS A 37 14.72 -18.80 12.42
CA HIS A 37 13.54 -18.55 11.59
C HIS A 37 12.82 -19.87 11.22
N PRO A 38 11.48 -19.92 11.25
CA PRO A 38 10.71 -21.11 10.87
C PRO A 38 11.03 -21.63 9.46
N ASP A 39 11.22 -20.73 8.50
CA ASP A 39 11.61 -21.12 7.12
C ASP A 39 12.97 -21.79 7.02
N LYS A 40 13.91 -21.48 7.94
CA LYS A 40 15.25 -22.08 7.98
C LYS A 40 15.24 -23.39 8.78
N ASN A 41 14.30 -23.56 9.71
CA ASN A 41 14.18 -24.72 10.61
C ASN A 41 12.73 -25.27 10.60
N PRO A 42 12.23 -25.77 9.45
CA PRO A 42 10.85 -26.25 9.36
C PRO A 42 10.63 -27.49 10.23
N GLY A 43 9.65 -27.43 11.13
CA GLY A 43 9.27 -28.55 12.01
C GLY A 43 10.15 -28.73 13.26
N ASP A 44 11.10 -27.84 13.52
CA ASP A 44 11.89 -27.85 14.76
C ASP A 44 11.20 -27.05 15.87
N THR A 45 10.54 -27.76 16.77
CA THR A 45 9.82 -27.20 17.93
C THR A 45 10.75 -26.44 18.89
N LYS A 46 12.01 -26.84 19.01
CA LYS A 46 12.99 -26.16 19.88
C LYS A 46 13.46 -24.84 19.28
N ALA A 47 13.61 -24.78 17.95
CA ALA A 47 13.93 -23.55 17.26
C ALA A 47 12.78 -22.53 17.38
N GLU A 48 11.54 -22.99 17.29
CA GLU A 48 10.33 -22.16 17.43
C GLU A 48 10.17 -21.61 18.85
N GLU A 49 10.33 -22.44 19.89
CA GLU A 49 10.27 -22.01 21.29
C GLU A 49 11.36 -20.96 21.58
N ARG A 50 12.57 -21.19 21.08
CA ARG A 50 13.68 -20.26 21.25
C ARG A 50 13.48 -18.96 20.47
N PHE A 51 12.86 -19.02 19.28
CA PHE A 51 12.49 -17.84 18.51
C PHE A 51 11.44 -16.99 19.25
N LYS A 52 10.45 -17.62 19.89
CA LYS A 52 9.46 -16.95 20.74
C LYS A 52 10.13 -16.24 21.92
N ALA A 53 11.01 -16.93 22.66
CA ALA A 53 11.73 -16.35 23.80
C ALA A 53 12.63 -15.15 23.39
N VAL A 54 13.33 -15.25 22.26
CA VAL A 54 14.18 -14.18 21.71
C VAL A 54 13.35 -12.97 21.24
N SER A 55 12.17 -13.22 20.66
CA SER A 55 11.25 -12.16 20.21
C SER A 55 10.61 -11.41 21.38
N GLU A 56 10.23 -12.13 22.43
CA GLU A 56 9.75 -11.56 23.70
C GLU A 56 10.83 -10.69 24.33
N ALA A 57 12.06 -11.20 24.47
CA ALA A 57 13.20 -10.46 24.99
C ALA A 57 13.50 -9.18 24.20
N HIS A 58 13.42 -9.21 22.87
CA HIS A 58 13.62 -8.02 22.04
C HIS A 58 12.48 -7.00 22.17
N SER A 59 11.23 -7.44 22.37
CA SER A 59 10.07 -6.54 22.52
C SER A 59 10.15 -5.63 23.75
N VAL A 60 10.88 -6.08 24.77
CA VAL A 60 11.20 -5.33 26.00
C VAL A 60 12.56 -4.63 25.87
N LEU A 61 13.56 -5.36 25.34
CA LEU A 61 14.94 -4.97 25.05
C LEU A 61 15.10 -3.67 24.25
N SER A 62 14.34 -3.60 23.16
CA SER A 62 14.54 -2.63 22.07
C SER A 62 13.95 -1.26 22.34
N ASP A 63 13.06 -1.13 23.31
CA ASP A 63 12.43 0.12 23.72
C ASP A 63 13.14 0.65 24.98
N PRO A 64 13.71 1.87 24.95
CA PRO A 64 14.42 2.45 26.10
C PRO A 64 13.57 2.58 27.37
N GLU A 65 12.27 2.87 27.24
CA GLU A 65 11.38 3.04 28.39
C GLU A 65 11.05 1.68 29.03
N LYS A 66 10.68 0.68 28.20
CA LYS A 66 10.39 -0.68 28.69
C LYS A 66 11.63 -1.37 29.25
N ARG A 67 12.80 -1.14 28.65
CA ARG A 67 14.08 -1.64 29.18
C ARG A 67 14.36 -1.07 30.57
N LYS A 68 14.11 0.22 30.77
CA LYS A 68 14.29 0.87 32.08
C LYS A 68 13.36 0.28 33.14
N GLU A 69 12.08 0.08 32.79
CA GLU A 69 11.09 -0.56 33.68
C GLU A 69 11.48 -2.00 34.03
N TYR A 70 11.97 -2.77 33.04
CA TYR A 70 12.47 -4.12 33.25
C TYR A 70 13.71 -4.16 34.15
N ASP A 71 14.69 -3.28 33.92
CA ASP A 71 15.90 -3.19 34.73
C ASP A 71 15.58 -2.77 36.18
N GLU A 72 14.62 -1.86 36.37
CA GLU A 72 14.13 -1.43 37.69
C GLU A 72 13.39 -2.56 38.42
N ALA A 73 12.47 -3.25 37.74
CA ALA A 73 11.75 -4.39 38.29
C ALA A 73 12.71 -5.51 38.72
N ARG A 74 13.73 -5.80 37.89
CA ARG A 74 14.74 -6.81 38.18
C ARG A 74 15.65 -6.41 39.35
N ARG A 75 15.97 -5.14 39.49
CA ARG A 75 16.73 -4.61 40.64
C ARG A 75 15.96 -4.75 41.94
N LEU A 76 14.66 -4.40 41.94
CA LEU A 76 13.78 -4.53 43.10
C LEU A 76 13.55 -5.99 43.52
N PHE A 77 13.49 -6.89 42.54
CA PHE A 77 13.40 -8.32 42.77
C PHE A 77 14.70 -8.91 43.34
N ALA A 78 15.85 -8.53 42.76
CA ALA A 78 17.18 -8.95 43.23
C ALA A 78 17.52 -8.42 44.64
N SER A 79 16.95 -7.27 45.05
CA SER A 79 17.12 -6.70 46.39
C SER A 79 16.18 -7.30 47.46
N GLY A 80 15.42 -8.36 47.13
CA GLY A 80 14.58 -9.07 48.10
C GLY A 80 13.32 -8.34 48.56
N GLY A 81 12.87 -7.30 47.86
CA GLY A 81 11.76 -6.42 48.28
C GLY A 81 10.36 -7.05 48.30
N PHE A 82 10.22 -8.33 47.94
CA PHE A 82 8.96 -9.07 47.93
C PHE A 82 9.04 -10.42 48.67
N GLY A 83 9.99 -10.56 49.59
CA GLY A 83 10.06 -11.71 50.51
C GLY A 83 9.78 -11.29 51.95
N ARG A 84 8.69 -11.83 52.53
CA ARG A 84 8.34 -11.83 53.96
C ARG A 84 7.75 -10.52 54.53
N GLY A 85 6.42 -10.50 54.70
CA GLY A 85 5.76 -9.77 55.78
C GLY A 85 4.57 -8.88 55.39
N GLY A 86 3.36 -9.35 55.72
CA GLY A 86 2.26 -8.53 56.22
C GLY A 86 1.60 -7.52 55.29
N PHE A 87 0.44 -7.88 54.72
CA PHE A 87 -0.52 -6.92 54.18
C PHE A 87 -1.88 -7.04 54.88
N SER A 88 -2.18 -6.07 55.76
CA SER A 88 -3.52 -5.52 56.02
C SER A 88 -3.46 -4.47 57.15
N PRO A 89 -4.42 -3.54 57.27
CA PRO A 89 -5.08 -2.74 56.22
C PRO A 89 -5.23 -1.26 56.66
N GLY A 90 -5.22 -0.30 55.73
CA GLY A 90 -5.81 1.02 56.01
C GLY A 90 -5.12 2.23 55.37
N GLY A 91 -5.93 3.04 54.68
CA GLY A 91 -5.63 4.41 54.23
C GLY A 91 -4.80 4.44 52.95
N GLY A 92 -5.32 4.69 51.75
CA GLY A 92 -6.46 5.49 51.36
C GLY A 92 -5.93 6.67 50.54
N TYR A 93 -6.09 6.66 49.21
CA TYR A 93 -6.28 7.84 48.37
C TYR A 93 -6.59 7.43 46.90
N GLY A 94 -7.80 7.77 46.45
CA GLY A 94 -8.10 8.36 45.14
C GLY A 94 -7.97 7.51 43.86
N GLN A 95 -9.09 6.91 43.44
CA GLN A 95 -9.31 6.28 42.13
C GLN A 95 -9.88 7.28 41.11
N THR A 96 -9.39 7.25 39.86
CA THR A 96 -10.09 7.47 38.55
C THR A 96 -9.03 7.46 37.43
N GLY A 97 -9.00 6.71 36.33
CA GLY A 97 -9.84 5.68 35.71
C GLY A 97 -9.48 5.54 34.20
N GLY A 98 -9.37 4.31 33.67
CA GLY A 98 -9.33 3.92 32.23
C GLY A 98 -7.96 4.07 31.53
N PHE A 99 -7.34 3.08 30.89
CA PHE A 99 -7.85 2.08 29.95
C PHE A 99 -7.10 0.74 30.07
N THR A 100 -7.83 -0.32 30.39
CA THR A 100 -7.53 -1.70 30.03
C THR A 100 -8.13 -1.97 28.66
N GLN A 101 -7.31 -2.35 27.67
CA GLN A 101 -7.72 -3.35 26.69
C GLN A 101 -6.54 -4.28 26.42
N ASP A 102 -6.81 -5.49 26.88
CA ASP A 102 -6.08 -6.74 26.83
C ASP A 102 -6.17 -7.28 25.39
N PHE A 103 -5.04 -7.29 24.67
CA PHE A 103 -4.92 -8.05 23.43
C PHE A 103 -4.24 -9.38 23.78
N ASN A 104 -5.09 -10.36 24.09
CA ASN A 104 -4.69 -11.74 24.36
C ASN A 104 -4.59 -12.49 23.02
N LEU A 105 -3.36 -12.72 22.58
CA LEU A 105 -3.02 -13.38 21.30
C LEU A 105 -2.93 -14.91 21.46
N GLY A 106 -3.69 -15.49 22.38
CA GLY A 106 -3.81 -16.94 22.61
C GLY A 106 -5.09 -17.56 22.05
N ASP A 107 -6.06 -16.75 21.61
CA ASP A 107 -7.41 -17.23 21.26
C ASP A 107 -7.72 -17.25 19.75
N ILE A 108 -6.70 -17.07 18.91
CA ILE A 108 -6.89 -16.96 17.44
C ILE A 108 -6.16 -18.05 16.63
N PHE A 109 -5.33 -18.90 17.24
CA PHE A 109 -4.66 -20.00 16.54
C PHE A 109 -4.42 -21.21 17.44
N GLY A 110 -5.41 -22.10 17.55
CA GLY A 110 -5.14 -23.52 17.81
C GLY A 110 -6.11 -24.22 18.77
N GLY A 111 -7.19 -24.79 18.24
CA GLY A 111 -7.91 -25.86 18.95
C GLY A 111 -9.26 -26.21 18.35
N GLY A 112 -9.32 -27.23 17.49
CA GLY A 112 -10.56 -27.98 17.27
C GLY A 112 -10.82 -28.40 15.83
N THR A 113 -10.15 -29.46 15.35
CA THR A 113 -10.73 -30.30 14.29
C THR A 113 -11.52 -31.45 14.93
N ALA A 114 -12.68 -31.70 14.33
CA ALA A 114 -13.48 -32.93 14.31
C ALA A 114 -14.76 -32.99 15.18
N ASN A 115 -15.87 -32.90 14.43
CA ASN A 115 -17.13 -33.65 14.53
C ASN A 115 -18.38 -32.91 15.06
N ALA A 116 -19.12 -32.38 14.08
CA ALA A 116 -20.50 -32.72 13.71
C ALA A 116 -21.62 -32.70 14.78
N ALA A 117 -22.73 -32.07 14.35
CA ALA A 117 -24.07 -32.03 14.94
C ALA A 117 -24.27 -31.01 16.08
N ASP A 118 -24.74 -29.82 15.74
CA ASP A 118 -26.14 -29.41 15.98
C ASP A 118 -26.33 -27.95 15.56
N GLY A 119 -27.19 -27.73 14.58
CA GLY A 119 -27.54 -26.38 14.11
C GLY A 119 -28.66 -25.84 14.98
N GLY A 120 -28.35 -24.86 15.84
CA GLY A 120 -29.37 -24.30 16.73
C GLY A 120 -28.99 -22.97 17.36
N LEU A 121 -29.61 -21.89 16.86
CA LEU A 121 -30.07 -20.75 17.67
C LEU A 121 -29.04 -19.78 18.29
N GLY A 122 -27.74 -19.89 17.99
CA GLY A 122 -26.74 -18.89 18.41
C GLY A 122 -26.54 -17.70 17.44
N ASP A 123 -26.71 -17.95 16.14
CA ASP A 123 -26.28 -17.03 15.07
C ASP A 123 -27.32 -15.95 14.71
N LEU A 124 -28.55 -16.10 15.21
CA LEU A 124 -29.66 -15.15 14.98
C LEU A 124 -29.80 -14.08 16.09
N LEU A 125 -29.18 -14.29 17.26
CA LEU A 125 -29.18 -13.32 18.37
C LEU A 125 -27.95 -12.39 18.36
N GLY A 126 -26.86 -12.80 17.72
CA GLY A 126 -25.64 -11.99 17.56
C GLY A 126 -25.79 -10.81 16.58
N GLY A 127 -26.74 -10.90 15.63
CA GLY A 127 -27.02 -9.83 14.67
C GLY A 127 -27.87 -8.66 15.20
N LEU A 128 -28.49 -8.82 16.37
CA LEU A 128 -29.42 -7.82 16.94
C LEU A 128 -28.73 -6.85 17.91
N PHE A 129 -27.72 -7.31 18.67
CA PHE A 129 -27.00 -6.49 19.66
C PHE A 129 -25.81 -5.70 19.09
N ASN A 130 -25.42 -5.95 17.83
CA ASN A 130 -24.36 -5.19 17.14
C ASN A 130 -24.90 -4.02 16.29
N ARG A 131 -26.18 -3.63 16.46
CA ARG A 131 -26.72 -2.34 16.00
C ARG A 131 -26.41 -1.19 16.97
N GLY A 132 -25.21 -1.20 17.54
CA GLY A 132 -24.63 -0.05 18.22
C GLY A 132 -24.34 1.02 17.18
N GLY A 133 -25.34 1.87 16.94
CA GLY A 133 -25.25 3.01 16.03
C GLY A 133 -23.93 3.75 16.25
N ALA A 134 -23.18 3.88 15.15
CA ALA A 134 -21.99 4.71 15.09
C ALA A 134 -22.32 6.05 15.76
N ARG A 135 -21.65 6.34 16.88
CA ARG A 135 -21.76 7.58 17.62
C ARG A 135 -21.60 8.74 16.64
N ALA A 136 -22.71 9.35 16.21
CA ALA A 136 -22.69 10.52 15.36
C ALA A 136 -22.36 11.74 16.23
N SER A 137 -21.17 11.73 16.82
CA SER A 137 -20.62 12.89 17.51
C SER A 137 -20.46 14.01 16.50
N SER A 138 -20.92 15.20 16.89
CA SER A 138 -20.68 16.50 16.28
C SER A 138 -19.19 16.94 16.38
N ARG A 139 -18.27 15.99 16.31
CA ARG A 139 -16.83 16.22 16.31
C ARG A 139 -16.37 16.68 14.92
N PRO A 140 -15.29 17.47 14.83
CA PRO A 140 -14.62 17.73 13.54
C PRO A 140 -14.37 16.40 12.83
N ARG A 141 -14.96 16.22 11.65
CA ARG A 141 -14.83 15.00 10.85
C ARG A 141 -13.89 15.26 9.70
N ARG A 142 -12.84 14.44 9.58
CA ARG A 142 -11.96 14.45 8.41
C ARG A 142 -12.80 14.34 7.13
N GLY A 143 -12.38 15.05 6.09
CA GLY A 143 -13.04 14.97 4.79
C GLY A 143 -12.97 13.56 4.21
N SER A 144 -13.93 13.24 3.34
CA SER A 144 -13.97 11.95 2.66
C SER A 144 -12.80 11.82 1.68
N ASP A 145 -12.30 10.60 1.52
CA ASP A 145 -11.35 10.31 0.46
C ASP A 145 -12.06 10.34 -0.90
N VAL A 146 -11.38 10.86 -1.92
CA VAL A 146 -11.92 10.98 -3.27
C VAL A 146 -11.15 10.01 -4.17
N GLU A 147 -11.86 9.32 -5.05
CA GLU A 147 -11.25 8.50 -6.09
C GLU A 147 -11.50 9.14 -7.45
N THR A 148 -10.46 9.15 -8.28
CA THR A 148 -10.55 9.61 -9.67
C THR A 148 -9.69 8.73 -10.56
N GLU A 149 -9.95 8.77 -11.85
CA GLU A 149 -9.25 7.96 -12.82
C GLU A 149 -8.58 8.85 -13.86
N THR A 150 -7.41 8.43 -14.32
CA THR A 150 -6.72 9.08 -15.44
C THR A 150 -6.22 8.05 -16.42
N THR A 151 -6.38 8.32 -17.70
CA THR A 151 -5.84 7.48 -18.77
C THR A 151 -4.56 8.12 -19.31
N LEU A 152 -3.49 7.33 -19.39
CA LEU A 152 -2.20 7.73 -19.94
C LEU A 152 -1.85 6.90 -21.17
N GLY A 153 -1.11 7.50 -22.10
CA GLY A 153 -0.42 6.73 -23.12
C GLY A 153 0.68 5.87 -22.51
N PHE A 154 0.96 4.71 -23.12
CA PHE A 154 2.06 3.83 -22.68
C PHE A 154 3.40 4.55 -22.48
N ARG A 155 3.77 5.44 -23.41
CA ARG A 155 5.02 6.19 -23.36
C ARG A 155 5.07 7.13 -22.16
N GLU A 156 3.98 7.84 -21.91
CA GLU A 156 3.83 8.76 -20.78
C GLU A 156 3.88 8.00 -19.46
N ALA A 157 3.21 6.85 -19.38
CA ALA A 157 3.26 5.96 -18.22
C ALA A 157 4.68 5.41 -17.96
N ALA A 158 5.43 5.11 -19.01
CA ALA A 158 6.80 4.61 -18.90
C ALA A 158 7.80 5.70 -18.48
N GLN A 159 7.68 6.92 -19.02
CA GLN A 159 8.59 8.04 -18.75
C GLN A 159 8.20 8.88 -17.53
N GLY A 160 6.95 8.78 -17.08
CA GLY A 160 6.37 9.65 -16.08
C GLY A 160 5.94 10.98 -16.69
N VAL A 161 4.80 11.49 -16.22
CA VAL A 161 4.21 12.73 -16.74
C VAL A 161 3.54 13.49 -15.60
N THR A 162 3.42 14.80 -15.76
CA THR A 162 2.67 15.64 -14.84
C THR A 162 1.33 15.98 -15.49
N VAL A 163 0.23 15.48 -14.92
CA VAL A 163 -1.11 15.64 -15.48
C VAL A 163 -1.94 16.58 -14.60
N PRO A 164 -2.56 17.63 -15.17
CA PRO A 164 -3.52 18.45 -14.45
C PRO A 164 -4.86 17.71 -14.38
N LEU A 165 -5.27 17.31 -13.17
CA LEU A 165 -6.59 16.73 -12.92
C LEU A 165 -7.56 17.82 -12.46
N ARG A 166 -8.66 17.99 -13.18
CA ARG A 166 -9.76 18.88 -12.77
C ARG A 166 -10.77 18.07 -11.99
N MET A 167 -11.08 18.52 -10.78
CA MET A 167 -12.15 17.93 -9.97
C MET A 167 -13.01 19.01 -9.34
N THR A 168 -14.28 18.69 -9.19
CA THR A 168 -15.22 19.46 -8.40
C THR A 168 -15.41 18.72 -7.08
N SER A 169 -15.01 19.33 -5.97
CA SER A 169 -15.18 18.75 -4.64
C SER A 169 -15.72 19.79 -3.66
N PRO A 170 -16.42 19.36 -2.60
CA PRO A 170 -16.73 20.23 -1.47
C PRO A 170 -15.43 20.78 -0.86
N ALA A 171 -15.30 22.10 -0.84
CA ALA A 171 -14.22 22.83 -0.22
C ALA A 171 -14.74 23.72 0.91
N ALA A 172 -13.90 24.09 1.86
CA ALA A 172 -14.26 25.08 2.86
C ALA A 172 -14.66 26.39 2.15
N CYS A 173 -15.78 26.99 2.56
CA CYS A 173 -16.23 28.26 2.01
C CYS A 173 -15.16 29.32 2.26
N THR A 174 -14.76 30.07 1.22
CA THR A 174 -13.71 31.09 1.34
C THR A 174 -14.10 32.28 2.19
N THR A 175 -15.40 32.54 2.30
CA THR A 175 -15.92 33.70 3.01
C THR A 175 -15.96 33.45 4.52
N CYS A 176 -16.42 32.28 4.95
CA CYS A 176 -16.53 31.94 6.37
C CYS A 176 -15.43 30.97 6.87
N HIS A 177 -14.54 30.51 5.99
CA HIS A 177 -13.48 29.55 6.26
C HIS A 177 -13.95 28.26 6.98
N GLY A 178 -15.16 27.79 6.66
CA GLY A 178 -15.74 26.59 7.27
C GLY A 178 -16.56 26.80 8.54
N SER A 179 -16.64 28.03 9.07
CA SER A 179 -17.44 28.33 10.27
C SER A 179 -18.95 28.30 10.00
N GLY A 180 -19.37 28.54 8.76
CA GLY A 180 -20.78 28.65 8.36
C GLY A 180 -21.42 29.99 8.73
N ALA A 181 -20.78 30.80 9.57
CA ALA A 181 -21.27 32.11 9.99
C ALA A 181 -20.78 33.25 9.07
N LYS A 182 -21.51 34.36 9.04
CA LYS A 182 -21.11 35.57 8.31
C LYS A 182 -19.77 36.10 8.85
N PRO A 183 -18.85 36.61 8.01
CA PRO A 183 -17.60 37.20 8.47
C PRO A 183 -17.83 38.25 9.57
N GLY A 184 -17.08 38.16 10.66
CA GLY A 184 -17.25 39.03 11.85
C GLY A 184 -18.26 38.52 12.88
N THR A 185 -19.01 37.46 12.58
CA THR A 185 -19.86 36.73 13.53
C THR A 185 -19.29 35.35 13.80
N SER A 186 -19.70 34.72 14.91
CA SER A 186 -19.23 33.37 15.26
C SER A 186 -20.39 32.48 15.66
N PRO A 187 -20.36 31.17 15.32
CA PRO A 187 -21.36 30.24 15.81
C PRO A 187 -21.30 30.16 17.34
N ARG A 188 -22.45 30.32 18.00
CA ARG A 188 -22.54 30.14 19.45
C ARG A 188 -22.80 28.68 19.80
N VAL A 189 -22.32 28.25 20.97
CA VAL A 189 -22.58 26.90 21.48
C VAL A 189 -24.08 26.75 21.74
N CYS A 190 -24.66 25.63 21.30
CA CYS A 190 -26.08 25.36 21.56
C CYS A 190 -26.31 25.16 23.07
N PRO A 191 -27.17 25.96 23.72
CA PRO A 191 -27.38 25.88 25.17
C PRO A 191 -28.14 24.62 25.58
N HIS A 192 -28.97 24.06 24.69
CA HIS A 192 -29.77 22.87 24.99
C HIS A 192 -28.96 21.57 25.04
N CYS A 193 -27.94 21.44 24.17
CA CYS A 193 -27.06 20.26 24.17
C CYS A 193 -25.63 20.56 24.66
N ASN A 194 -25.34 21.78 25.10
CA ASN A 194 -24.01 22.24 25.52
C ASN A 194 -22.89 21.89 24.53
N GLY A 195 -23.15 22.03 23.23
CA GLY A 195 -22.16 21.74 22.19
C GLY A 195 -22.05 20.28 21.75
N SER A 196 -22.71 19.34 22.44
CA SER A 196 -22.62 17.92 22.12
C SER A 196 -23.34 17.52 20.82
N GLY A 197 -24.33 18.33 20.39
CA GLY A 197 -25.16 18.08 19.21
C GLY A 197 -26.25 17.02 19.43
N VAL A 198 -26.24 16.31 20.54
CA VAL A 198 -27.21 15.26 20.86
C VAL A 198 -27.79 15.49 22.25
N VAL A 199 -29.02 15.04 22.48
CA VAL A 199 -29.65 15.03 23.79
C VAL A 199 -30.03 13.59 24.14
N SER A 200 -29.85 13.23 25.41
CA SER A 200 -30.19 11.90 25.90
C SER A 200 -31.62 11.91 26.43
N ARG A 201 -32.52 11.13 25.83
CA ARG A 201 -33.84 10.84 26.39
C ARG A 201 -33.80 9.46 27.05
N ASN A 202 -33.99 9.45 28.36
CA ASN A 202 -34.11 8.21 29.13
C ASN A 202 -35.57 7.78 29.14
N GLN A 203 -35.88 6.66 28.51
CA GLN A 203 -37.18 5.98 28.61
C GLN A 203 -36.95 4.64 29.32
N GLY A 204 -36.98 4.66 30.65
CA GLY A 204 -36.76 3.48 31.49
C GLY A 204 -35.28 3.07 31.60
N ALA A 205 -35.00 1.77 31.58
CA ALA A 205 -33.66 1.20 31.74
C ALA A 205 -32.73 1.40 30.52
N PHE A 206 -33.19 2.05 29.46
CA PHE A 206 -32.44 2.32 28.24
C PHE A 206 -32.46 3.82 27.91
N GLY A 207 -31.28 4.41 27.75
CA GLY A 207 -31.11 5.80 27.29
C GLY A 207 -30.91 5.84 25.78
N PHE A 208 -31.74 6.61 25.08
CA PHE A 208 -31.61 6.84 23.65
C PHE A 208 -30.99 8.21 23.40
N SER A 209 -30.02 8.28 22.49
CA SER A 209 -29.41 9.53 22.06
C SER A 209 -30.14 10.01 20.80
N GLU A 210 -30.74 11.18 20.87
CA GLU A 210 -31.41 11.83 19.75
C GLU A 210 -30.62 13.07 19.31
N PRO A 211 -30.62 13.44 18.02
CA PRO A 211 -30.11 14.73 17.58
C PRO A 211 -30.82 15.86 18.31
N CYS A 212 -30.08 16.85 18.82
CA CYS A 212 -30.69 18.02 19.45
C CYS A 212 -31.51 18.80 18.43
N ASP A 213 -32.79 19.08 18.72
CA ASP A 213 -33.70 19.77 17.81
C ASP A 213 -33.27 21.23 17.54
N ASP A 214 -32.78 21.94 18.56
CA ASP A 214 -32.37 23.36 18.48
C ASP A 214 -31.20 23.60 17.53
N CYS A 215 -30.22 22.69 17.53
CA CYS A 215 -29.07 22.77 16.64
C CYS A 215 -29.10 21.73 15.51
N ARG A 216 -30.17 20.93 15.40
CA ARG A 216 -30.30 19.84 14.41
C ARG A 216 -29.06 18.94 14.33
N GLY A 217 -28.50 18.57 15.48
CA GLY A 217 -27.29 17.74 15.50
C GLY A 217 -25.95 18.47 15.42
N THR A 218 -25.92 19.79 15.18
CA THR A 218 -24.66 20.50 14.91
C THR A 218 -23.86 20.91 16.15
N GLY A 219 -24.47 20.96 17.34
CA GLY A 219 -23.81 21.45 18.56
C GLY A 219 -23.59 22.97 18.60
N SER A 220 -23.67 23.67 17.48
CA SER A 220 -23.58 25.13 17.41
C SER A 220 -24.75 25.73 16.63
N ILE A 221 -25.20 26.89 17.07
CA ILE A 221 -26.24 27.67 16.41
C ILE A 221 -25.56 28.81 15.66
N ILE A 222 -25.90 28.96 14.38
CA ILE A 222 -25.42 30.04 13.52
C ILE A 222 -26.56 31.05 13.42
N ASP A 223 -26.45 32.15 14.16
CA ASP A 223 -27.48 33.19 14.14
C ASP A 223 -27.44 33.99 12.83
N ASP A 224 -26.22 34.28 12.33
CA ASP A 224 -25.98 34.96 11.05
C ASP A 224 -25.34 34.00 10.04
N PRO A 225 -26.12 33.32 9.18
CA PRO A 225 -25.56 32.39 8.19
C PRO A 225 -24.72 33.13 7.15
N CYS A 226 -23.60 32.53 6.77
CA CYS A 226 -22.78 33.04 5.67
C CYS A 226 -23.60 33.09 4.37
N PRO A 227 -23.60 34.21 3.62
CA PRO A 227 -24.42 34.36 2.42
C PRO A 227 -24.04 33.36 1.31
N ASP A 228 -22.75 33.01 1.21
CA ASP A 228 -22.27 32.21 0.09
C ASP A 228 -22.50 30.70 0.31
N CYS A 229 -22.39 30.21 1.56
CA CYS A 229 -22.60 28.79 1.87
C CYS A 229 -23.92 28.52 2.61
N ARG A 230 -24.71 29.55 2.92
CA ARG A 230 -26.00 29.49 3.62
C ARG A 230 -25.94 28.65 4.91
N GLY A 231 -24.92 28.87 5.73
CA GLY A 231 -24.74 28.16 7.01
C GLY A 231 -24.02 26.81 6.93
N SER A 232 -23.79 26.23 5.74
CA SER A 232 -23.18 24.89 5.62
C SER A 232 -21.66 24.84 5.88
N GLY A 233 -20.96 25.96 5.74
CA GLY A 233 -19.50 26.06 5.87
C GLY A 233 -18.72 25.52 4.66
N ILE A 234 -19.36 24.86 3.69
CA ILE A 234 -18.72 24.24 2.52
C ILE A 234 -19.35 24.72 1.21
N GLN A 235 -18.58 24.67 0.13
CA GLN A 235 -19.03 25.00 -1.23
C GLN A 235 -18.36 24.09 -2.25
N ASN A 236 -19.10 23.71 -3.29
CA ASN A 236 -18.53 22.99 -4.42
C ASN A 236 -17.61 23.92 -5.20
N ARG A 237 -16.34 23.55 -5.32
CA ARG A 237 -15.35 24.30 -6.10
C ARG A 237 -14.64 23.37 -7.06
N THR A 238 -14.53 23.81 -8.31
CA THR A 238 -13.65 23.18 -9.28
C THR A 238 -12.22 23.63 -8.99
N ARG A 239 -11.32 22.66 -8.77
CA ARG A 239 -9.89 22.89 -8.61
C ARG A 239 -9.12 22.03 -9.61
N THR A 240 -7.98 22.56 -10.06
CA THR A 240 -7.02 21.82 -10.87
C THR A 240 -5.88 21.39 -9.97
N ILE A 241 -5.69 20.09 -9.82
CA ILE A 241 -4.60 19.50 -9.05
C ILE A 241 -3.58 18.95 -10.03
N THR A 242 -2.35 19.45 -9.94
CA THR A 242 -1.24 18.99 -10.75
C THR A 242 -0.65 17.73 -10.10
N VAL A 243 -0.89 16.57 -10.71
CA VAL A 243 -0.43 15.28 -10.20
C VAL A 243 0.82 14.85 -10.94
N ARG A 244 1.90 14.60 -10.20
CA ARG A 244 3.12 14.03 -10.76
C ARG A 244 3.03 12.51 -10.71
N ILE A 245 2.90 11.90 -11.88
CA ILE A 245 2.85 10.45 -12.04
C ILE A 245 4.30 9.96 -12.23
N PRO A 246 4.81 9.09 -11.36
CA PRO A 246 6.18 8.61 -11.46
C PRO A 246 6.38 7.77 -12.74
N PRO A 247 7.62 7.66 -13.23
CA PRO A 247 7.92 6.75 -14.34
C PRO A 247 7.66 5.30 -13.96
N GLY A 248 7.24 4.51 -14.94
CA GLY A 248 7.08 3.07 -14.83
C GLY A 248 5.80 2.61 -14.14
N VAL A 249 4.78 3.47 -14.05
CA VAL A 249 3.47 3.09 -13.50
C VAL A 249 2.83 1.95 -14.30
N ARG A 250 2.16 1.05 -13.58
CA ARG A 250 1.43 -0.08 -14.17
C ARG A 250 -0.03 0.29 -14.37
N ASP A 251 -0.69 -0.44 -15.26
CA ASP A 251 -2.13 -0.34 -15.43
C ASP A 251 -2.86 -0.72 -14.13
N GLY A 252 -3.89 0.04 -13.77
CA GLY A 252 -4.63 -0.08 -12.51
C GLY A 252 -3.88 0.40 -11.26
N GLN A 253 -2.68 0.99 -11.40
CA GLN A 253 -1.93 1.45 -10.24
C GLN A 253 -2.62 2.64 -9.57
N ARG A 254 -2.81 2.55 -8.25
CA ARG A 254 -3.40 3.61 -7.43
C ARG A 254 -2.34 4.51 -6.81
N ILE A 255 -2.43 5.81 -7.04
CA ILE A 255 -1.52 6.83 -6.52
C ILE A 255 -2.26 7.66 -5.47
N ARG A 256 -1.71 7.74 -4.26
CA ARG A 256 -2.30 8.53 -3.16
C ARG A 256 -1.70 9.93 -3.11
N LEU A 257 -2.56 10.93 -3.09
CA LEU A 257 -2.25 12.33 -2.86
C LEU A 257 -2.85 12.76 -1.52
N ALA A 258 -2.00 12.85 -0.51
CA ALA A 258 -2.42 13.15 0.86
C ALA A 258 -3.04 14.54 0.97
N GLY A 259 -4.18 14.66 1.66
CA GLY A 259 -4.86 15.93 1.91
C GLY A 259 -5.51 16.59 0.68
N GLN A 260 -5.56 15.88 -0.46
CA GLN A 260 -6.16 16.36 -1.69
C GLN A 260 -7.59 15.84 -1.94
N GLY A 261 -8.19 15.15 -0.96
CA GLY A 261 -9.59 14.71 -0.98
C GLY A 261 -10.57 15.83 -0.59
N GLU A 262 -11.78 15.48 -0.13
CA GLU A 262 -12.79 16.48 0.23
C GLU A 262 -12.39 17.30 1.46
N ALA A 263 -12.92 18.51 1.60
CA ALA A 263 -12.72 19.29 2.81
C ALA A 263 -13.37 18.63 4.03
N GLY A 264 -12.66 18.63 5.16
CA GLY A 264 -13.22 18.22 6.44
C GLY A 264 -14.24 19.22 6.98
N LEU A 265 -15.17 18.72 7.79
CA LEU A 265 -16.17 19.57 8.42
C LEU A 265 -15.55 20.33 9.60
N ARG A 266 -15.86 21.63 9.68
CA ARG A 266 -15.52 22.53 10.81
C ARG A 266 -14.03 22.55 11.16
N GLY A 267 -13.18 22.72 10.15
CA GLY A 267 -11.73 22.84 10.32
C GLY A 267 -11.00 21.50 10.51
N ALA A 268 -11.68 20.37 10.37
CA ALA A 268 -11.03 19.07 10.28
C ALA A 268 -10.17 18.96 9.01
N PRO A 269 -9.09 18.15 9.03
CA PRO A 269 -8.23 17.98 7.87
C PRO A 269 -9.01 17.39 6.68
N PRO A 270 -8.58 17.69 5.44
CA PRO A 270 -9.18 17.11 4.25
C PRO A 270 -8.89 15.60 4.13
N GLY A 271 -9.69 14.94 3.29
CA GLY A 271 -9.46 13.58 2.84
C GLY A 271 -8.22 13.44 1.96
N ASP A 272 -7.96 12.23 1.47
CA ASP A 272 -6.91 11.94 0.49
C ASP A 272 -7.54 11.75 -0.89
N LEU A 273 -6.77 11.98 -1.94
CA LEU A 273 -7.18 11.70 -3.31
C LEU A 273 -6.43 10.48 -3.82
N TYR A 274 -7.16 9.48 -4.27
CA TYR A 274 -6.63 8.30 -4.94
C TYR A 274 -6.85 8.46 -6.43
N VAL A 275 -5.76 8.45 -7.19
CA VAL A 275 -5.79 8.47 -8.65
C VAL A 275 -5.48 7.07 -9.15
N THR A 276 -6.43 6.41 -9.77
CA THR A 276 -6.21 5.14 -10.47
C THR A 276 -5.76 5.45 -11.90
N VAL A 277 -4.60 4.91 -12.28
CA VAL A 277 -4.02 5.13 -13.61
C VAL A 277 -4.37 3.97 -14.53
N HIS A 278 -4.97 4.29 -15.68
CA HIS A 278 -5.20 3.34 -16.77
C HIS A 278 -4.19 3.61 -17.88
N VAL A 279 -3.48 2.58 -18.34
CA VAL A 279 -2.44 2.70 -19.36
C VAL A 279 -2.94 2.15 -20.69
N SER A 280 -3.04 3.01 -21.68
CA SER A 280 -3.41 2.62 -23.04
C SER A 280 -2.28 1.84 -23.72
N GLN A 281 -2.63 0.81 -24.51
CA GLN A 281 -1.66 0.01 -25.26
C GLN A 281 -0.93 0.85 -26.33
N ASP A 282 0.37 0.55 -26.55
CA ASP A 282 1.15 1.15 -27.65
C ASP A 282 1.13 0.23 -28.88
N LYS A 283 1.26 0.82 -30.07
CA LYS A 283 1.28 0.06 -31.33
C LYS A 283 2.62 -0.63 -31.59
N VAL A 284 3.70 -0.13 -30.98
CA VAL A 284 5.07 -0.58 -31.21
C VAL A 284 5.62 -1.32 -29.99
N PHE A 285 5.33 -0.82 -28.79
CA PHE A 285 5.88 -1.36 -27.56
C PHE A 285 4.88 -2.22 -26.80
N GLY A 286 5.34 -3.39 -26.39
CA GLY A 286 4.78 -4.15 -25.28
C GLY A 286 5.62 -3.98 -24.02
N ARG A 287 5.08 -4.43 -22.88
CA ARG A 287 5.79 -4.44 -21.59
C ARG A 287 5.71 -5.82 -20.98
N ASN A 288 6.87 -6.32 -20.54
CA ASN A 288 6.98 -7.52 -19.73
C ASN A 288 7.78 -7.19 -18.46
N GLY A 289 7.08 -7.00 -17.33
CA GLY A 289 7.70 -6.50 -16.11
C GLY A 289 8.26 -5.09 -16.29
N ASP A 290 9.58 -4.94 -16.17
CA ASP A 290 10.29 -3.68 -16.40
C ASP A 290 10.95 -3.62 -17.79
N ASP A 291 10.94 -4.73 -18.52
CA ASP A 291 11.48 -4.81 -19.86
C ASP A 291 10.43 -4.38 -20.90
N LEU A 292 10.90 -3.72 -21.94
CA LEU A 292 10.09 -3.37 -23.10
C LEU A 292 10.27 -4.42 -24.17
N THR A 293 9.20 -4.78 -24.86
CA THR A 293 9.24 -5.72 -25.99
C THR A 293 8.84 -5.01 -27.25
N LEU A 294 9.53 -5.24 -28.36
CA LEU A 294 9.06 -4.84 -29.68
C LEU A 294 9.34 -5.91 -30.71
N VAL A 295 8.53 -5.93 -31.77
CA VAL A 295 8.74 -6.79 -32.93
C VAL A 295 9.37 -5.95 -34.02
N LEU A 296 10.60 -6.31 -34.42
CA LEU A 296 11.32 -5.65 -35.50
C LEU A 296 11.09 -6.43 -36.80
N PRO A 297 10.30 -5.90 -37.75
CA PRO A 297 10.20 -6.49 -39.07
C PRO A 297 11.53 -6.33 -39.80
N VAL A 298 12.07 -7.43 -40.32
CA VAL A 298 13.32 -7.48 -41.09
C VAL A 298 13.14 -8.31 -42.36
N SER A 299 13.89 -8.01 -43.39
CA SER A 299 13.94 -8.81 -44.61
C SER A 299 14.78 -10.08 -44.42
N TYR A 300 14.53 -11.09 -45.26
CA TYR A 300 15.32 -12.32 -45.25
C TYR A 300 16.81 -12.04 -45.53
N SER A 301 17.12 -11.16 -46.49
CA SER A 301 18.48 -10.74 -46.80
C SER A 301 19.20 -10.11 -45.61
N GLU A 302 18.50 -9.31 -44.81
CA GLU A 302 19.07 -8.69 -43.60
C GLU A 302 19.39 -9.71 -42.51
N LEU A 303 18.58 -10.77 -42.38
CA LEU A 303 18.86 -11.86 -41.44
C LEU A 303 20.08 -12.69 -41.86
N VAL A 304 20.20 -12.98 -43.16
CA VAL A 304 21.29 -13.81 -43.70
C VAL A 304 22.62 -13.04 -43.74
N LEU A 305 22.61 -11.83 -44.29
CA LEU A 305 23.82 -11.03 -44.51
C LEU A 305 24.23 -10.20 -43.28
N GLY A 306 23.30 -10.01 -42.34
CA GLY A 306 23.47 -9.09 -41.22
C GLY A 306 23.25 -7.64 -41.63
N THR A 307 22.84 -6.82 -40.67
CA THR A 307 22.54 -5.40 -40.90
C THR A 307 22.63 -4.62 -39.60
N THR A 308 22.52 -3.31 -39.67
CA THR A 308 22.30 -2.44 -38.50
C THR A 308 21.04 -1.64 -38.72
N VAL A 309 20.00 -1.89 -37.91
CA VAL A 309 18.68 -1.28 -38.07
C VAL A 309 18.43 -0.27 -36.96
N SER A 310 17.81 0.87 -37.28
CA SER A 310 17.42 1.89 -36.29
C SER A 310 16.09 1.55 -35.64
N VAL A 311 16.12 1.21 -34.35
CA VAL A 311 14.97 0.79 -33.56
C VAL A 311 14.51 1.93 -32.65
N PRO A 312 13.18 2.22 -32.56
CA PRO A 312 12.67 3.24 -31.64
C PRO A 312 12.86 2.82 -30.18
N THR A 313 13.20 3.78 -29.32
CA THR A 313 13.18 3.67 -27.86
C THR A 313 12.14 4.64 -27.29
N LEU A 314 11.98 4.68 -25.96
CA LEU A 314 11.11 5.67 -25.32
C LEU A 314 11.63 7.11 -25.52
N ASP A 315 12.95 7.28 -25.50
CA ASP A 315 13.66 8.56 -25.48
C ASP A 315 14.33 8.93 -26.82
N GLY A 316 14.17 8.12 -27.87
CA GLY A 316 14.79 8.36 -29.16
C GLY A 316 14.84 7.13 -30.06
N ARG A 317 16.00 6.90 -30.69
CA ARG A 317 16.27 5.74 -31.53
C ARG A 317 17.68 5.21 -31.24
N VAL A 318 17.86 3.91 -31.39
CA VAL A 318 19.17 3.26 -31.22
C VAL A 318 19.45 2.31 -32.37
N GLY A 319 20.71 2.24 -32.81
CA GLY A 319 21.14 1.27 -33.80
C GLY A 319 21.28 -0.11 -33.16
N VAL A 320 20.56 -1.10 -33.69
CA VAL A 320 20.66 -2.50 -33.28
C VAL A 320 21.35 -3.28 -34.38
N LYS A 321 22.50 -3.88 -34.05
CA LYS A 321 23.23 -4.76 -34.96
C LYS A 321 22.56 -6.13 -34.98
N VAL A 322 22.09 -6.55 -36.15
CA VAL A 322 21.60 -7.90 -36.42
C VAL A 322 22.75 -8.69 -37.05
N PRO A 323 23.30 -9.70 -36.36
CA PRO A 323 24.37 -10.53 -36.92
C PRO A 323 23.93 -11.30 -38.17
N PRO A 324 24.85 -11.62 -39.09
CA PRO A 324 24.56 -12.55 -40.18
C PRO A 324 24.14 -13.92 -39.65
N GLY A 325 23.24 -14.60 -40.35
CA GLY A 325 22.69 -15.89 -39.95
C GLY A 325 21.76 -15.83 -38.73
N THR A 326 21.12 -14.69 -38.47
CA THR A 326 20.16 -14.58 -37.36
C THR A 326 18.86 -15.32 -37.69
N ALA A 327 18.41 -16.22 -36.82
CA ALA A 327 17.16 -16.95 -36.99
C ALA A 327 15.92 -16.05 -36.78
N ASP A 328 14.83 -16.38 -37.48
CA ASP A 328 13.52 -15.76 -37.24
C ASP A 328 13.05 -15.97 -35.79
N GLY A 329 12.41 -14.96 -35.20
CA GLY A 329 11.95 -14.99 -33.81
C GLY A 329 13.06 -14.81 -32.77
N ARG A 330 14.33 -14.63 -33.16
CA ARG A 330 15.42 -14.37 -32.22
C ARG A 330 15.21 -13.03 -31.50
N THR A 331 15.29 -13.04 -30.17
CA THR A 331 15.25 -11.81 -29.37
C THR A 331 16.66 -11.26 -29.14
N LEU A 332 16.88 -10.01 -29.56
CA LEU A 332 18.09 -9.23 -29.32
C LEU A 332 17.84 -8.27 -28.15
N ARG A 333 18.79 -8.22 -27.22
CA ARG A 333 18.65 -7.41 -26.00
C ARG A 333 19.45 -6.12 -26.10
N VAL A 334 18.77 -4.99 -25.99
CA VAL A 334 19.40 -3.67 -25.87
C VAL A 334 19.33 -3.23 -24.41
N ARG A 335 20.50 -3.18 -23.78
CA ARG A 335 20.60 -2.96 -22.34
C ARG A 335 20.19 -1.54 -21.93
N GLY A 336 19.46 -1.43 -20.82
CA GLY A 336 19.12 -0.14 -20.18
C GLY A 336 18.15 0.73 -20.97
N ARG A 337 17.42 0.14 -21.93
CA ARG A 337 16.44 0.84 -22.79
C ARG A 337 14.98 0.43 -22.48
N GLY A 338 14.74 -0.19 -21.34
CA GLY A 338 13.42 -0.55 -20.83
C GLY A 338 12.79 0.52 -19.94
N VAL A 339 11.86 0.12 -19.09
CA VAL A 339 11.15 1.03 -18.16
C VAL A 339 12.02 1.31 -16.93
N ALA A 340 11.97 2.54 -16.42
CA ALA A 340 12.72 2.92 -15.22
C ALA A 340 12.21 2.19 -13.97
N LYS A 341 13.14 1.74 -13.13
CA LYS A 341 12.84 1.02 -11.87
C LYS A 341 12.77 1.98 -10.70
N ARG A 342 11.99 1.62 -9.68
CA ARG A 342 11.85 2.41 -8.44
C ARG A 342 13.15 2.48 -7.63
N ASP A 343 13.92 1.39 -7.63
CA ASP A 343 15.18 1.26 -6.87
C ASP A 343 16.42 1.77 -7.63
N GLY A 344 16.20 2.42 -8.79
CA GLY A 344 17.25 2.88 -9.68
C GLY A 344 17.54 1.90 -10.84
N GLY A 345 18.08 2.46 -11.92
CA GLY A 345 18.29 1.74 -13.18
C GLY A 345 17.04 1.64 -14.05
N ALA A 346 17.18 0.96 -15.18
CA ALA A 346 16.10 0.69 -16.13
C ALA A 346 16.11 -0.78 -16.52
N GLY A 347 14.97 -1.30 -16.98
CA GLY A 347 14.91 -2.57 -17.68
C GLY A 347 15.64 -2.53 -19.03
N ASP A 348 15.51 -3.61 -19.78
CA ASP A 348 16.08 -3.76 -21.12
C ASP A 348 15.00 -3.64 -22.20
N LEU A 349 15.42 -3.36 -23.44
CA LEU A 349 14.56 -3.44 -24.62
C LEU A 349 14.84 -4.76 -25.35
N LEU A 350 13.82 -5.60 -25.43
CA LEU A 350 13.81 -6.91 -26.06
C LEU A 350 13.24 -6.79 -27.46
N VAL A 351 14.13 -6.88 -28.45
CA VAL A 351 13.81 -6.73 -29.86
C VAL A 351 13.70 -8.10 -30.50
N THR A 352 12.48 -8.57 -30.74
CA THR A 352 12.26 -9.84 -31.44
C THR A 352 12.25 -9.59 -32.93
N VAL A 353 13.22 -10.17 -33.65
CA VAL A 353 13.26 -10.05 -35.11
C VAL A 353 12.19 -10.96 -35.71
N LYS A 354 11.45 -10.44 -36.70
CA LYS A 354 10.46 -11.22 -37.44
C LYS A 354 10.60 -10.96 -38.93
N VAL A 355 10.72 -12.02 -39.71
CA VAL A 355 10.86 -11.90 -41.16
C VAL A 355 9.57 -11.34 -41.76
N ALA A 356 9.73 -10.29 -42.55
CA ALA A 356 8.65 -9.70 -43.34
C ALA A 356 8.76 -10.23 -44.78
N VAL A 357 7.72 -10.94 -45.23
CA VAL A 357 7.67 -11.51 -46.59
C VAL A 357 6.82 -10.59 -47.49
N PRO A 358 7.40 -9.98 -48.54
CA PRO A 358 6.65 -9.14 -49.46
C PRO A 358 5.60 -9.99 -50.20
N GLN A 359 4.37 -9.46 -50.29
CA GLN A 359 3.25 -10.16 -50.95
C GLN A 359 3.26 -10.02 -52.49
N LYS A 360 4.06 -9.08 -53.01
CA LYS A 360 4.18 -8.80 -54.44
C LYS A 360 5.66 -8.57 -54.76
N LEU A 361 6.11 -9.16 -55.86
CA LEU A 361 7.47 -9.01 -56.38
C LEU A 361 7.36 -8.59 -57.85
N ASP A 362 8.28 -7.75 -58.30
CA ASP A 362 8.44 -7.45 -59.71
C ASP A 362 9.25 -8.56 -60.42
N ASP A 363 9.34 -8.48 -61.75
CA ASP A 363 10.01 -9.51 -62.55
C ASP A 363 11.50 -9.64 -62.18
N ASN A 364 12.17 -8.51 -61.92
CA ASN A 364 13.58 -8.46 -61.54
C ASN A 364 13.83 -9.15 -60.19
N ALA A 365 13.06 -8.82 -59.13
CA ALA A 365 13.21 -9.45 -57.82
C ALA A 365 12.84 -10.93 -57.87
N SER A 366 11.84 -11.29 -58.66
CA SER A 366 11.43 -12.69 -58.85
C SER A 366 12.53 -13.50 -59.53
N GLU A 367 13.18 -12.98 -60.56
CA GLU A 367 14.32 -13.65 -61.21
C GLU A 367 15.50 -13.82 -60.25
N ALA A 368 15.85 -12.77 -59.49
CA ALA A 368 16.93 -12.82 -58.50
C ALA A 368 16.68 -13.89 -57.42
N LEU A 369 15.45 -14.00 -56.92
CA LEU A 369 15.08 -15.02 -55.95
C LEU A 369 15.13 -16.44 -56.52
N ARG A 370 14.76 -16.64 -57.80
CA ARG A 370 14.90 -17.95 -58.47
C ARG A 370 16.37 -18.38 -58.55
N ARG A 371 17.28 -17.45 -58.91
CA ARG A 371 18.73 -17.72 -58.94
C ARG A 371 19.27 -18.05 -57.56
N TYR A 372 18.84 -17.31 -56.52
CA TYR A 372 19.21 -17.60 -55.14
C TYR A 372 18.74 -18.99 -54.69
N ALA A 373 17.48 -19.35 -54.97
CA ALA A 373 16.92 -20.65 -54.59
C ALA A 373 17.65 -21.83 -55.25
N GLU A 374 18.13 -21.68 -56.49
CA GLU A 374 18.94 -22.71 -57.16
C GLU A 374 20.32 -22.86 -56.52
N ALA A 375 20.97 -21.74 -56.18
CA ALA A 375 22.25 -21.75 -55.48
C ALA A 375 22.12 -22.38 -54.07
N GLU A 376 21.04 -22.10 -53.37
CA GLU A 376 20.71 -22.64 -52.03
C GLU A 376 20.49 -24.16 -52.07
N LYS A 377 19.82 -24.68 -53.10
CA LYS A 377 19.71 -26.14 -53.31
C LYS A 377 21.05 -26.77 -53.62
N THR A 378 21.85 -26.12 -54.48
CA THR A 378 23.17 -26.63 -54.87
C THR A 378 24.14 -26.67 -53.69
N SER A 379 24.01 -25.76 -52.73
CA SER A 379 24.80 -25.78 -51.48
C SER A 379 24.34 -26.84 -50.48
N GLY A 380 23.25 -27.57 -50.76
CA GLY A 380 22.74 -28.65 -49.94
C GLY A 380 21.90 -28.21 -48.75
N PHE A 381 21.41 -26.96 -48.72
CA PHE A 381 20.51 -26.50 -47.66
C PHE A 381 19.09 -27.04 -47.90
N ASP A 382 18.55 -27.76 -46.91
CA ASP A 382 17.16 -28.21 -46.89
C ASP A 382 16.44 -27.68 -45.64
N PRO A 383 15.48 -26.75 -45.79
CA PRO A 383 14.73 -26.20 -44.66
C PRO A 383 13.81 -27.22 -43.97
N ARG A 384 13.61 -28.41 -44.56
CA ARG A 384 12.86 -29.53 -43.96
C ARG A 384 13.76 -30.66 -43.47
N ALA A 385 15.08 -30.48 -43.47
CA ALA A 385 16.00 -31.46 -42.92
C ALA A 385 15.65 -31.76 -41.45
N GLY A 386 15.34 -33.02 -41.14
CA GLY A 386 14.96 -33.46 -39.79
C GLY A 386 13.54 -33.07 -39.36
N TRP A 387 12.70 -32.57 -40.27
CA TRP A 387 11.29 -32.35 -39.98
C TRP A 387 10.52 -33.67 -39.95
N ALA A 388 9.89 -33.99 -38.82
CA ALA A 388 9.21 -35.27 -38.60
C ALA A 388 8.00 -35.55 -39.52
N GLY A 389 7.56 -34.56 -40.31
CA GLY A 389 6.44 -34.68 -41.25
C GLY A 389 6.83 -34.75 -42.72
N ALA A 390 8.13 -34.92 -43.01
CA ALA A 390 8.65 -35.03 -44.38
C ALA A 390 8.46 -36.43 -44.99
#